data_AF-A0A1L7XYR1-F1
#
_entry.id   AF-A0A1L7XYR1-F1
#
_cell.length_a   1.000
_cell.length_b   1.000
_cell.length_c   1.000
_cell.angle_alpha   90.00
_cell.angle_beta   90.00
_cell.angle_gamma   90.00
#
_symmetry.space_group_name_H-M   'P 1'
#
loop_
_entity.id
_entity.type
_entity.pdbx_description
1 polymer ?
#
loop_
_entity_poly.entity_id
_entity_poly.type
_entity_poly.pdbx_seq_one_letter_code
_entity_poly.pdbx_strand_id
1 'polypeptide(L)'
;MATGMEAIVALAGLGLAIPGVIDVLVRAGLYLEEMVKKYQHADNTVRKFEFIGQSMARGQLRSQLTIITMYTKNAQVDGAIVDNLDSYFRQLVNDIIKAHKLLLRVRPPSGESPDLGVLRKLKVTFLDEIKMKSCLDRILATEIAFVNNSLLCFQIASGPDPDLLTKYEFVVPHETITETPGTRLPHSPMLIASANYKWKDGSQKTSDVILERRPVHLGGIEDAGILVRKLQAKPCTEGILPCLGFRQNPHNQQEFDLIFELPTPSERESLWQFLRRADRPTSLSVRKSLCEKLAQAISFVHGIGMVHKNIRPANILLLKPSAVSTATTLFLGDWTLVRSFRTLTAHTAGKNQWAEKLYLHPVRQKQNVEDRYTILHDIYSLGVCMLELLLGGDPLVLGGDDDASFDLCPLLRAAFVSSGLLPGVVANAVSGKFFEDPEHVKAVLVKVAKEELPRRVGDKLATLTVKCLEGFDGRFGEADIIRQDNVTPEQIAKENANGVKFISLVQLELNGISV
;
A
#
# COMPACT_ATOMS: atom_id res chain seq x y z
N MET A 1 30.73 6.54 19.39
CA MET A 1 31.07 7.26 18.14
C MET A 1 32.22 6.62 17.36
N ALA A 2 33.13 5.85 17.97
CA ALA A 2 34.25 5.20 17.26
C ALA A 2 33.85 4.07 16.29
N THR A 3 32.65 3.49 16.39
CA THR A 3 32.26 2.27 15.66
C THR A 3 31.54 2.50 14.31
N GLY A 4 31.00 3.70 14.05
CA GLY A 4 30.16 3.95 12.86
C GLY A 4 30.93 4.33 11.59
N MET A 5 31.98 5.15 11.74
CA MET A 5 32.88 5.51 10.62
C MET A 5 33.68 4.29 10.15
N GLU A 6 34.11 3.45 11.10
CA GLU A 6 34.74 2.16 10.82
C GLU A 6 33.79 1.25 10.02
N ALA A 7 32.48 1.25 10.30
CA ALA A 7 31.51 0.46 9.54
C ALA A 7 31.38 0.96 8.08
N ILE A 8 31.29 2.28 7.86
CA ILE A 8 31.25 2.84 6.48
C ILE A 8 32.53 2.51 5.71
N VAL A 9 33.70 2.61 6.36
CA VAL A 9 34.98 2.31 5.71
C VAL A 9 35.15 0.80 5.48
N ALA A 10 34.67 -0.04 6.40
CA ALA A 10 34.68 -1.50 6.27
C ALA A 10 33.87 -1.97 5.06
N LEU A 11 32.77 -1.29 4.71
CA LEU A 11 32.00 -1.61 3.51
C LEU A 11 32.85 -1.55 2.23
N ALA A 12 33.84 -0.67 2.12
CA ALA A 12 34.69 -0.59 0.92
C ALA A 12 35.52 -1.85 0.67
N GLY A 13 35.87 -2.56 1.75
CA GLY A 13 36.60 -3.82 1.69
C GLY A 13 35.70 -5.04 1.49
N LEU A 14 34.38 -4.89 1.62
CA LEU A 14 33.43 -6.00 1.58
C LEU A 14 32.83 -6.17 0.19
N GLY A 15 32.93 -7.38 -0.36
CA GLY A 15 32.14 -7.80 -1.52
C GLY A 15 30.80 -8.39 -1.09
N LEU A 16 29.86 -8.52 -2.03
CA LEU A 16 28.53 -9.09 -1.80
C LEU A 16 28.57 -10.50 -1.20
N ALA A 17 29.59 -11.29 -1.53
CA ALA A 17 29.73 -12.67 -1.10
C ALA A 17 30.34 -12.83 0.31
N ILE A 18 30.72 -11.74 0.99
CA ILE A 18 31.41 -11.82 2.28
C ILE A 18 30.40 -11.98 3.43
N PRO A 19 30.52 -13.02 4.28
CA PRO A 19 29.69 -13.18 5.46
C PRO A 19 29.72 -11.93 6.37
N GLY A 20 28.56 -11.46 6.80
CA GLY A 20 28.45 -10.28 7.67
C GLY A 20 28.32 -8.94 6.93
N VAL A 21 28.34 -8.92 5.59
CA VAL A 21 28.16 -7.68 4.81
C VAL A 21 26.86 -6.93 5.16
N ILE A 22 25.77 -7.66 5.41
CA ILE A 22 24.47 -7.08 5.80
C ILE A 22 24.57 -6.39 7.17
N ASP A 23 25.24 -7.02 8.14
CA ASP A 23 25.39 -6.45 9.48
C ASP A 23 26.23 -5.17 9.47
N VAL A 24 27.30 -5.14 8.67
CA VAL A 24 28.10 -3.93 8.47
C VAL A 24 27.30 -2.85 7.74
N LEU A 25 26.50 -3.22 6.74
CA LEU A 25 25.60 -2.30 6.03
C LEU A 25 24.60 -1.65 6.98
N VAL A 26 23.99 -2.45 7.87
CA VAL A 26 23.02 -1.97 8.86
C VAL A 26 23.67 -0.99 9.83
N ARG A 27 24.85 -1.32 10.37
CA ARG A 27 25.59 -0.43 11.27
C ARG A 27 25.97 0.89 10.60
N ALA A 28 26.40 0.85 9.33
CA ALA A 28 26.70 2.04 8.55
C ALA A 28 25.46 2.91 8.31
N GLY A 29 24.32 2.29 7.99
CA GLY A 29 23.05 2.99 7.78
C GLY A 29 22.57 3.72 9.03
N LEU A 30 22.53 3.04 10.17
CA LEU A 30 22.14 3.62 11.46
C LEU A 30 23.04 4.80 11.85
N TYR A 31 24.34 4.71 11.58
CA TYR A 31 25.27 5.81 11.81
C TYR A 31 24.95 7.03 10.94
N LEU A 32 24.62 6.86 9.65
CA LEU A 32 24.24 7.98 8.78
C LEU A 32 22.96 8.67 9.29
N GLU A 33 21.97 7.90 9.75
CA GLU A 33 20.76 8.45 10.37
C GLU A 33 21.08 9.28 11.62
N GLU A 34 21.88 8.73 12.55
CA GLU A 34 22.28 9.45 13.77
C GLU A 34 23.13 10.69 13.48
N MET A 35 23.96 10.64 12.44
CA MET A 35 24.80 11.76 12.04
C MET A 35 23.95 12.96 11.60
N VAL A 36 22.90 12.75 10.80
CA VAL A 36 22.02 13.85 10.34
C VAL A 36 21.35 14.56 11.51
N LYS A 37 20.98 13.84 12.58
CA LYS A 37 20.37 14.42 13.79
C LYS A 37 21.27 15.44 14.51
N LYS A 38 22.59 15.40 14.28
CA LYS A 38 23.55 16.36 14.86
C LYS A 38 23.50 17.74 14.19
N TYR A 39 22.85 17.87 13.04
CA TYR A 39 22.72 19.12 12.30
C TYR A 39 21.36 19.78 12.59
N GLN A 40 21.33 20.76 13.51
CA GLN A 40 20.10 21.47 13.93
C GLN A 40 19.35 22.15 12.77
N HIS A 41 20.04 22.54 11.70
CA HIS A 41 19.46 23.14 10.49
C HIS A 41 19.89 22.41 9.22
N ALA A 42 19.65 21.09 9.17
CA ALA A 42 19.93 20.28 7.98
C ALA A 42 19.04 20.71 6.80
N ASP A 43 19.68 21.20 5.73
CA ASP A 43 19.03 21.42 4.44
C ASP A 43 18.69 20.09 3.74
N ASN A 44 17.98 20.18 2.62
CA ASN A 44 17.57 18.99 1.86
C ASN A 44 18.75 18.11 1.43
N THR A 45 19.93 18.70 1.22
CA THR A 45 21.13 17.95 0.81
C THR A 45 21.67 17.09 1.93
N VAL A 46 21.73 17.60 3.16
CA VAL A 46 22.14 16.81 4.34
C VAL A 46 21.09 15.77 4.69
N ARG A 47 19.80 16.12 4.58
CA ARG A 47 18.70 15.17 4.80
C ARG A 47 18.75 13.96 3.85
N LYS A 48 19.31 14.08 2.64
CA LYS A 48 19.53 12.92 1.74
C LYS A 48 20.35 11.80 2.38
N PHE A 49 21.26 12.09 3.32
CA PHE A 49 22.00 11.04 4.04
C PHE A 49 21.13 10.23 5.00
N GLU A 50 20.07 10.82 5.53
CA GLU A 50 19.11 10.11 6.38
C GLU A 50 18.36 9.06 5.55
N PHE A 51 17.89 9.43 4.35
CA PHE A 51 17.25 8.49 3.42
C PHE A 51 18.18 7.35 2.99
N ILE A 52 19.45 7.65 2.69
CA ILE A 52 20.46 6.64 2.37
C ILE A 52 20.68 5.71 3.56
N GLY A 53 20.82 6.29 4.76
CA GLY A 53 20.96 5.54 6.02
C GLY A 53 19.79 4.58 6.26
N GLN A 54 18.56 5.07 6.07
CA GLN A 54 17.34 4.27 6.17
C GLN A 54 17.32 3.11 5.15
N SER A 55 17.66 3.37 3.88
CA SER A 55 17.71 2.30 2.87
C SER A 55 18.71 1.20 3.22
N MET A 56 19.88 1.57 3.77
CA MET A 56 20.92 0.66 4.23
C MET A 56 20.54 -0.13 5.49
N ALA A 57 19.93 0.53 6.49
CA ALA A 57 19.65 -0.07 7.80
C ALA A 57 18.38 -0.90 7.83
N ARG A 58 17.33 -0.47 7.12
CA ARG A 58 16.00 -1.06 7.22
C ARG A 58 15.17 -1.02 5.95
N GLY A 59 15.67 -0.42 4.87
CA GLY A 59 14.91 -0.21 3.65
C GLY A 59 15.30 -1.13 2.49
N GLN A 60 15.23 -0.58 1.29
CA GLN A 60 15.27 -1.32 0.03
C GLN A 60 16.63 -1.99 -0.18
N LEU A 61 17.74 -1.27 0.05
CA LEU A 61 19.08 -1.81 -0.17
C LEU A 61 19.38 -3.03 0.72
N ARG A 62 19.00 -2.98 2.01
CA ARG A 62 19.13 -4.12 2.92
C ARG A 62 18.36 -5.34 2.45
N SER A 63 17.10 -5.12 2.07
CA SER A 63 16.20 -6.18 1.61
C SER A 63 16.77 -6.87 0.37
N GLN A 64 17.22 -6.08 -0.62
CA GLN A 64 17.85 -6.61 -1.83
C GLN A 64 19.15 -7.35 -1.54
N LEU A 65 20.00 -6.82 -0.66
CA LEU A 65 21.25 -7.52 -0.30
C LEU A 65 20.98 -8.88 0.38
N THR A 66 19.92 -8.96 1.17
CA THR A 66 19.48 -10.23 1.79
C THR A 66 19.06 -11.25 0.73
N ILE A 67 18.26 -10.82 -0.25
CA ILE A 67 17.84 -11.65 -1.39
C ILE A 67 19.07 -12.11 -2.18
N ILE A 68 19.94 -11.18 -2.57
CA ILE A 68 21.13 -11.48 -3.38
C ILE A 68 22.04 -12.49 -2.66
N THR A 69 22.34 -12.29 -1.37
CA THR A 69 23.20 -13.22 -0.62
C THR A 69 22.63 -14.64 -0.49
N MET A 70 21.30 -14.80 -0.61
CA MET A 70 20.63 -16.10 -0.67
C MET A 70 20.77 -16.75 -2.06
N TYR A 71 20.64 -15.97 -3.13
CA TYR A 71 20.53 -16.49 -4.50
C TYR A 71 21.81 -16.48 -5.33
N THR A 72 22.84 -15.72 -4.95
CA THR A 72 24.14 -15.71 -5.66
C THR A 72 24.87 -17.06 -5.61
N LYS A 73 24.48 -17.95 -4.69
CA LYS A 73 25.00 -19.32 -4.59
C LYS A 73 24.25 -20.33 -5.46
N ASN A 74 23.21 -19.90 -6.19
CA ASN A 74 22.41 -20.78 -7.03
C ASN A 74 23.14 -21.06 -8.36
N ALA A 75 23.25 -22.33 -8.73
CA ALA A 75 23.96 -22.78 -9.93
C ALA A 75 23.37 -22.27 -11.26
N GLN A 76 22.11 -21.80 -11.27
CA GLN A 76 21.46 -21.23 -12.46
C GLN A 76 21.80 -19.76 -12.69
N VAL A 77 22.36 -19.06 -11.69
CA VAL A 77 22.72 -17.64 -11.83
C VAL A 77 24.09 -17.54 -12.48
N ASP A 78 24.15 -16.89 -13.63
CA ASP A 78 25.39 -16.61 -14.33
C ASP A 78 26.33 -15.74 -13.47
N GLY A 79 27.60 -16.15 -13.37
CA GLY A 79 28.64 -15.42 -12.65
C GLY A 79 28.77 -13.97 -13.11
N ALA A 80 28.52 -13.67 -14.40
CA ALA A 80 28.56 -12.31 -14.92
C ALA A 80 27.52 -11.38 -14.27
N ILE A 81 26.37 -11.92 -13.85
CA ILE A 81 25.34 -11.13 -13.16
C ILE A 81 25.76 -10.86 -11.72
N VAL A 82 26.35 -11.86 -11.07
CA VAL A 82 26.92 -11.71 -9.72
C VAL A 82 28.05 -10.67 -9.72
N ASP A 83 28.93 -10.70 -10.71
CA ASP A 83 30.01 -9.73 -10.88
C ASP A 83 29.48 -8.30 -11.13
N ASN A 84 28.44 -8.16 -11.96
CA ASN A 84 27.78 -6.88 -12.19
C ASN A 84 27.13 -6.32 -10.92
N LEU A 85 26.45 -7.17 -10.15
CA LEU A 85 25.88 -6.77 -8.85
C LEU A 85 26.97 -6.35 -7.88
N ASP A 86 28.09 -7.08 -7.81
CA ASP A 86 29.22 -6.75 -6.92
C ASP A 86 29.84 -5.40 -7.33
N SER A 87 29.94 -5.14 -8.63
CA SER A 87 30.39 -3.86 -9.18
C SER A 87 29.47 -2.70 -8.77
N TYR A 88 28.15 -2.85 -8.94
CA TYR A 88 27.18 -1.84 -8.51
C TYR A 88 27.22 -1.60 -7.00
N PHE A 89 27.29 -2.66 -6.20
CA PHE A 89 27.39 -2.55 -4.74
C PHE A 89 28.66 -1.79 -4.32
N ARG A 90 29.81 -2.13 -4.90
CA ARG A 90 31.08 -1.42 -4.63
C ARG A 90 31.01 0.03 -5.06
N GLN A 91 30.42 0.32 -6.22
CA GLN A 91 30.24 1.69 -6.69
C GLN A 91 29.37 2.49 -5.71
N LEU A 92 28.25 1.92 -5.27
CA LEU A 92 27.33 2.54 -4.31
C LEU A 92 28.06 2.88 -3.01
N VAL A 93 28.76 1.90 -2.43
CA VAL A 93 29.55 2.08 -1.20
C VAL A 93 30.61 3.17 -1.38
N ASN A 94 31.35 3.16 -2.49
CA ASN A 94 32.38 4.15 -2.76
C ASN A 94 31.81 5.57 -2.87
N ASP A 95 30.66 5.74 -3.53
CA ASP A 95 30.00 7.03 -3.64
C ASP A 95 29.43 7.50 -2.29
N ILE A 96 28.93 6.60 -1.44
CA ILE A 96 28.50 6.91 -0.06
C ILE A 96 29.69 7.42 0.77
N ILE A 97 30.82 6.72 0.74
CA ILE A 97 32.05 7.13 1.45
C ILE A 97 32.51 8.51 0.96
N LYS A 98 32.49 8.72 -0.35
CA LYS A 98 32.89 10.00 -0.96
C LYS A 98 31.95 11.14 -0.56
N ALA A 99 30.64 10.91 -0.61
CA ALA A 99 29.63 11.88 -0.20
C ALA A 99 29.80 12.23 1.28
N HIS A 100 29.98 11.23 2.15
CA HIS A 100 30.20 11.44 3.59
C HIS A 100 31.47 12.26 3.88
N LYS A 101 32.60 11.94 3.21
CA LYS A 101 33.84 12.72 3.33
C LYS A 101 33.67 14.17 2.87
N LEU A 102 32.91 14.42 1.81
CA LEU A 102 32.61 15.78 1.34
C LEU A 102 31.73 16.53 2.34
N LEU A 103 30.72 15.87 2.91
CA LEU A 103 29.87 16.46 3.95
C LEU A 103 30.69 16.97 5.14
N LEU A 104 31.61 16.15 5.67
CA LEU A 104 32.46 16.53 6.80
C LEU A 104 33.37 17.74 6.49
N ARG A 105 33.75 17.93 5.21
CA ARG A 105 34.55 19.11 4.79
C ARG A 105 33.71 20.36 4.62
N VAL A 106 32.52 20.23 4.04
CA VAL A 106 31.61 21.36 3.79
C VAL A 106 30.99 21.83 5.10
N ARG A 107 30.63 20.88 5.98
CA ARG A 107 29.93 21.13 7.26
C ARG A 107 30.60 20.33 8.38
N PRO A 108 31.74 20.81 8.91
CA PRO A 108 32.34 20.20 10.07
C PRO A 108 31.35 20.27 11.25
N PRO A 109 31.26 19.21 12.07
CA PRO A 109 30.43 19.23 13.28
C PRO A 109 30.87 20.38 14.20
N SER A 110 29.90 21.00 14.87
CA SER A 110 30.09 22.16 15.74
C SER A 110 31.16 21.89 16.81
N GLY A 111 32.38 22.41 16.60
CA GLY A 111 33.48 22.29 17.56
C GLY A 111 34.89 22.44 16.99
N GLU A 112 35.11 22.29 15.68
CA GLU A 112 36.46 22.41 15.10
C GLU A 112 36.50 23.53 14.04
N SER A 113 37.27 24.58 14.32
CA SER A 113 37.61 25.64 13.37
C SER A 113 38.92 25.30 12.66
N PRO A 114 38.94 25.05 11.34
CA PRO A 114 40.18 25.07 10.58
C PRO A 114 40.43 26.50 10.07
N ASP A 115 41.59 26.99 10.48
CA ASP A 115 42.24 28.23 10.11
C ASP A 115 42.69 28.16 8.64
N LEU A 116 41.89 28.69 7.70
CA LEU A 116 42.30 28.86 6.30
C LEU A 116 41.40 29.90 5.59
N GLY A 117 42.02 30.80 4.82
CA GLY A 117 41.45 32.04 4.29
C GLY A 117 40.07 31.95 3.60
N VAL A 118 39.23 32.94 3.90
CA VAL A 118 37.79 33.05 3.58
C VAL A 118 37.44 32.81 2.11
N LEU A 119 38.20 33.38 1.17
CA LEU A 119 37.92 33.26 -0.27
C LEU A 119 38.28 31.89 -0.86
N ARG A 120 39.34 31.26 -0.34
CA ARG A 120 39.71 29.88 -0.70
C ARG A 120 38.71 28.90 -0.10
N LYS A 121 38.23 29.16 1.12
CA LYS A 121 37.18 28.40 1.80
C LYS A 121 35.87 28.45 1.01
N LEU A 122 35.38 29.62 0.61
CA LEU A 122 34.14 29.79 -0.16
C LEU A 122 34.16 29.07 -1.52
N LYS A 123 35.26 29.16 -2.28
CA LYS A 123 35.38 28.44 -3.57
C LYS A 123 35.48 26.92 -3.37
N VAL A 124 36.18 26.45 -2.34
CA VAL A 124 36.33 25.02 -2.05
C VAL A 124 35.02 24.43 -1.54
N THR A 125 34.30 25.13 -0.65
CA THR A 125 33.00 24.66 -0.13
C THR A 125 31.93 24.60 -1.21
N PHE A 126 31.86 25.59 -2.11
CA PHE A 126 30.90 25.58 -3.21
C PHE A 126 31.15 24.42 -4.21
N LEU A 127 32.41 24.21 -4.59
CA LEU A 127 32.77 23.08 -5.47
C LEU A 127 32.52 21.72 -4.81
N ASP A 128 32.80 21.60 -3.51
CA ASP A 128 32.58 20.37 -2.77
C ASP A 128 31.08 20.11 -2.51
N GLU A 129 30.24 21.14 -2.38
CA GLU A 129 28.77 21.00 -2.37
C GLU A 129 28.22 20.47 -3.70
N ILE A 130 28.68 21.00 -4.84
CA ILE A 130 28.29 20.49 -6.16
C ILE A 130 28.70 19.02 -6.32
N LYS A 131 29.94 18.68 -5.93
CA LYS A 131 30.43 17.30 -5.96
C LYS A 131 29.61 16.41 -5.05
N MET A 132 29.26 16.87 -3.85
CA MET A 132 28.45 16.12 -2.90
C MET A 132 27.06 15.84 -3.48
N LYS A 133 26.39 16.85 -4.02
CA LYS A 133 25.08 16.69 -4.68
C LYS A 133 25.16 15.68 -5.84
N SER A 134 26.18 15.80 -6.68
CA SER A 134 26.43 14.85 -7.76
C SER A 134 26.69 13.42 -7.26
N CYS A 135 27.39 13.25 -6.13
CA CYS A 135 27.54 11.92 -5.51
C CYS A 135 26.21 11.37 -5.02
N LEU A 136 25.40 12.19 -4.34
CA LEU A 136 24.08 11.78 -3.84
C LEU A 136 23.13 11.37 -4.96
N ASP A 137 23.13 12.10 -6.08
CA ASP A 137 22.30 11.76 -7.24
C ASP A 137 22.78 10.47 -7.92
N ARG A 138 24.11 10.22 -7.96
CA ARG A 138 24.67 8.94 -8.43
C ARG A 138 24.30 7.78 -7.52
N ILE A 139 24.34 7.95 -6.20
CA ILE A 139 23.95 6.92 -5.22
C ILE A 139 22.53 6.42 -5.53
N LEU A 140 21.58 7.35 -5.73
CA LEU A 140 20.19 6.99 -6.07
C LEU A 140 20.10 6.23 -7.40
N ALA A 141 20.81 6.69 -8.44
CA ALA A 141 20.80 6.03 -9.73
C ALA A 141 21.41 4.62 -9.68
N THR A 142 22.54 4.46 -8.96
CA THR A 142 23.20 3.17 -8.76
C THR A 142 22.37 2.23 -7.90
N GLU A 143 21.66 2.74 -6.88
CA GLU A 143 20.74 1.95 -6.08
C GLU A 143 19.58 1.40 -6.93
N ILE A 144 18.98 2.23 -7.79
CA ILE A 144 17.95 1.78 -8.74
C ILE A 144 18.50 0.70 -9.68
N ALA A 145 19.70 0.91 -10.24
CA ALA A 145 20.34 -0.08 -11.10
C ALA A 145 20.63 -1.40 -10.36
N PHE A 146 21.09 -1.30 -9.11
CA PHE A 146 21.35 -2.45 -8.24
C PHE A 146 20.07 -3.25 -7.96
N VAL A 147 18.96 -2.56 -7.64
CA VAL A 147 17.63 -3.17 -7.43
C VAL A 147 17.12 -3.88 -8.68
N ASN A 148 17.24 -3.26 -9.85
CA ASN A 148 16.75 -3.87 -11.09
C ASN A 148 17.53 -5.14 -11.45
N ASN A 149 18.86 -5.11 -11.27
CA ASN A 149 19.70 -6.28 -11.52
C ASN A 149 19.53 -7.38 -10.45
N SER A 150 19.23 -7.00 -9.20
CA SER A 150 18.97 -7.98 -8.14
C SER A 150 17.68 -8.75 -8.37
N LEU A 151 16.65 -8.05 -8.90
CA LEU A 151 15.40 -8.68 -9.33
C LEU A 151 15.63 -9.68 -10.47
N LEU A 152 16.48 -9.34 -11.44
CA LEU A 152 16.86 -10.26 -12.52
C LEU A 152 17.58 -11.51 -12.00
N CYS A 153 18.52 -11.34 -11.08
CA CYS A 153 19.19 -12.44 -10.39
C CYS A 153 18.20 -13.38 -9.70
N PHE A 154 17.22 -12.81 -9.00
CA PHE A 154 16.16 -13.56 -8.34
C PHE A 154 15.29 -14.35 -9.34
N GLN A 155 14.89 -13.73 -10.46
CA GLN A 155 14.10 -14.39 -11.51
C GLN A 155 14.82 -15.61 -12.09
N ILE A 156 16.13 -15.49 -12.35
CA ILE A 156 16.95 -16.58 -12.89
C ILE A 156 17.11 -17.70 -11.85
N ALA A 157 17.39 -17.35 -10.60
CA ALA A 157 17.60 -18.32 -9.52
C ALA A 157 16.33 -19.11 -9.17
N SER A 158 15.16 -18.48 -9.28
CA SER A 158 13.87 -19.05 -8.86
C SER A 158 13.20 -19.89 -9.95
N GLY A 159 13.71 -19.84 -11.19
CA GLY A 159 12.98 -20.32 -12.36
C GLY A 159 11.76 -19.44 -12.68
N PRO A 160 11.06 -19.68 -13.80
CA PRO A 160 9.81 -18.97 -14.09
C PRO A 160 8.79 -19.27 -12.99
N ASP A 161 8.31 -18.22 -12.30
CA ASP A 161 7.25 -18.35 -11.31
C ASP A 161 6.02 -18.99 -12.01
N PRO A 162 5.49 -20.13 -11.53
CA PRO A 162 4.38 -20.81 -12.20
C PRO A 162 3.10 -19.97 -12.27
N ASP A 163 3.02 -18.92 -11.44
CA ASP A 163 1.89 -17.99 -11.40
C ASP A 163 2.15 -16.73 -12.25
N LEU A 164 3.36 -16.57 -12.82
CA LEU A 164 3.72 -15.53 -13.78
C LEU A 164 3.31 -15.97 -15.19
N LEU A 165 2.23 -15.38 -15.69
CA LEU A 165 1.65 -15.66 -17.00
C LEU A 165 2.48 -14.99 -18.10
N THR A 166 2.99 -15.81 -19.02
CA THR A 166 3.70 -15.31 -20.20
C THR A 166 2.73 -14.74 -21.24
N LYS A 167 3.27 -13.97 -22.19
CA LYS A 167 2.51 -13.46 -23.36
C LYS A 167 1.89 -14.56 -24.25
N TYR A 168 2.27 -15.82 -24.04
CA TYR A 168 1.71 -16.97 -24.76
C TYR A 168 0.60 -17.66 -23.96
N GLU A 169 0.58 -17.49 -22.65
CA GLU A 169 -0.40 -18.09 -21.74
C GLU A 169 -1.56 -17.15 -21.45
N PHE A 170 -1.35 -15.84 -21.58
CA PHE A 170 -2.37 -14.82 -21.37
C PHE A 170 -2.21 -13.69 -22.39
N VAL A 171 -3.30 -13.41 -23.12
CA VAL A 171 -3.34 -12.43 -24.19
C VAL A 171 -4.60 -11.59 -24.07
N VAL A 172 -4.43 -10.27 -24.02
CA VAL A 172 -5.53 -9.31 -24.24
C VAL A 172 -5.56 -9.01 -25.74
N PRO A 173 -6.62 -9.40 -26.49
CA PRO A 173 -6.69 -9.15 -27.92
C PRO A 173 -6.58 -7.65 -28.22
N HIS A 174 -5.80 -7.30 -29.25
CA HIS A 174 -5.53 -5.93 -29.68
C HIS A 174 -4.70 -5.07 -28.71
N GLU A 175 -4.08 -5.67 -27.70
CA GLU A 175 -3.13 -4.95 -26.85
C GLU A 175 -1.87 -4.56 -27.62
N THR A 176 -1.50 -3.28 -27.52
CA THR A 176 -0.33 -2.72 -28.18
C THR A 176 0.66 -2.20 -27.14
N ILE A 177 1.82 -1.70 -27.56
CA ILE A 177 2.79 -1.08 -26.64
C ILE A 177 2.28 0.24 -26.03
N THR A 178 1.28 0.88 -26.62
CA THR A 178 0.76 2.19 -26.19
C THR A 178 -0.62 2.13 -25.57
N GLU A 179 -1.40 1.08 -25.87
CA GLU A 179 -2.80 0.99 -25.48
C GLU A 179 -3.13 -0.37 -24.88
N THR A 180 -3.82 -0.34 -23.74
CA THR A 180 -4.46 -1.51 -23.13
C THR A 180 -5.95 -1.49 -23.50
N PRO A 181 -6.45 -2.45 -24.30
CA PRO A 181 -7.86 -2.61 -24.57
C PRO A 181 -8.63 -2.88 -23.28
N GLY A 182 -9.84 -2.32 -23.19
CA GLY A 182 -10.72 -2.50 -22.05
C GLY A 182 -11.47 -1.24 -21.68
N THR A 183 -12.26 -1.33 -20.63
CA THR A 183 -13.05 -0.21 -20.10
C THR A 183 -12.93 -0.20 -18.59
N ARG A 184 -12.65 0.98 -18.03
CA ARG A 184 -12.70 1.15 -16.57
C ARG A 184 -14.14 1.25 -16.13
N LEU A 185 -14.45 0.63 -14.99
CA LEU A 185 -15.74 0.89 -14.35
C LEU A 185 -15.80 2.37 -13.93
N PRO A 186 -16.93 3.07 -14.16
CA PRO A 186 -17.05 4.47 -13.78
C PRO A 186 -16.77 4.68 -12.29
N HIS A 187 -15.98 5.72 -11.98
CA HIS A 187 -15.50 6.05 -10.63
C HIS A 187 -14.76 4.91 -9.92
N SER A 188 -14.15 3.99 -10.68
CA SER A 188 -13.37 2.87 -10.17
C SER A 188 -12.04 2.72 -10.91
N PRO A 189 -10.95 2.33 -10.22
CA PRO A 189 -9.70 2.01 -10.89
C PRO A 189 -9.74 0.69 -11.65
N MET A 190 -10.76 -0.16 -11.44
CA MET A 190 -10.85 -1.50 -12.04
C MET A 190 -10.96 -1.43 -13.57
N LEU A 191 -9.94 -1.92 -14.27
CA LEU A 191 -9.91 -2.03 -15.73
C LEU A 191 -10.41 -3.42 -16.14
N ILE A 192 -11.46 -3.46 -16.93
CA ILE A 192 -12.04 -4.70 -17.45
C ILE A 192 -11.63 -4.88 -18.90
N ALA A 193 -11.08 -6.05 -19.23
CA ALA A 193 -10.69 -6.42 -20.58
C ALA A 193 -11.18 -7.84 -20.91
N SER A 194 -11.38 -8.13 -22.19
CA SER A 194 -11.55 -9.51 -22.65
C SER A 194 -10.17 -10.13 -22.84
N ALA A 195 -9.96 -11.35 -22.37
CA ALA A 195 -8.67 -12.03 -22.46
C ALA A 195 -8.81 -13.49 -22.91
N ASN A 196 -7.83 -13.93 -23.70
CA ASN A 196 -7.62 -15.31 -24.07
C ASN A 196 -6.48 -15.87 -23.24
N TYR A 197 -6.69 -16.99 -22.55
CA TYR A 197 -5.67 -17.57 -21.70
C TYR A 197 -5.72 -19.09 -21.66
N LYS A 198 -4.58 -19.71 -21.33
CA LYS A 198 -4.46 -21.15 -21.13
C LYS A 198 -4.63 -21.46 -19.65
N TRP A 199 -5.62 -22.28 -19.31
CA TRP A 199 -5.88 -22.69 -17.94
C TRP A 199 -4.95 -23.82 -17.50
N LYS A 200 -4.91 -24.09 -16.19
CA LYS A 200 -4.00 -25.08 -15.57
C LYS A 200 -4.18 -26.51 -16.10
N ASP A 201 -5.35 -26.84 -16.61
CA ASP A 201 -5.64 -28.13 -17.27
C ASP A 201 -5.24 -28.18 -18.76
N GLY A 202 -4.66 -27.08 -19.27
CA GLY A 202 -4.26 -26.92 -20.65
C GLY A 202 -5.36 -26.42 -21.60
N SER A 203 -6.59 -26.26 -21.12
CA SER A 203 -7.69 -25.71 -21.92
C SER A 203 -7.46 -24.24 -22.27
N GLN A 204 -7.89 -23.84 -23.47
CA GLN A 204 -7.95 -22.43 -23.83
C GLN A 204 -9.31 -21.86 -23.45
N LYS A 205 -9.31 -20.70 -22.81
CA LYS A 205 -10.50 -19.99 -22.38
C LYS A 205 -10.47 -18.55 -22.85
N THR A 206 -11.66 -18.01 -23.08
CA THR A 206 -11.89 -16.59 -23.32
C THR A 206 -12.88 -16.10 -22.26
N SER A 207 -12.50 -15.09 -21.48
CA SER A 207 -13.37 -14.49 -20.47
C SER A 207 -13.05 -13.02 -20.29
N ASP A 208 -13.98 -12.29 -19.67
CA ASP A 208 -13.68 -10.97 -19.15
C ASP A 208 -12.83 -11.10 -17.89
N VAL A 209 -11.87 -10.20 -17.73
CA VAL A 209 -10.93 -10.18 -16.61
C VAL A 209 -10.77 -8.77 -16.07
N ILE A 210 -10.42 -8.66 -14.79
CA ILE A 210 -9.93 -7.41 -14.21
C ILE A 210 -8.41 -7.43 -14.24
N LEU A 211 -7.83 -6.35 -14.77
CA LEU A 211 -6.40 -6.08 -14.78
C LEU A 211 -6.08 -5.01 -13.72
N GLU A 212 -5.38 -5.41 -12.67
CA GLU A 212 -5.02 -4.50 -11.57
C GLU A 212 -3.51 -4.24 -11.54
N ARG A 213 -3.13 -2.97 -11.73
CA ARG A 213 -1.73 -2.56 -11.86
C ARG A 213 -1.05 -2.38 -10.50
N ARG A 214 -0.07 -3.23 -10.22
CA ARG A 214 0.71 -3.24 -8.98
C ARG A 214 2.16 -2.79 -9.24
N PRO A 215 2.66 -1.73 -8.60
CA PRO A 215 4.05 -1.31 -8.75
C PRO A 215 5.07 -2.33 -8.21
N VAL A 216 6.22 -2.46 -8.88
CA VAL A 216 7.35 -3.36 -8.52
C VAL A 216 8.03 -2.94 -7.22
N HIS A 217 8.22 -1.64 -6.97
CA HIS A 217 8.90 -1.09 -5.78
C HIS A 217 8.26 -1.49 -4.44
N LEU A 218 7.09 -2.10 -4.54
CA LEU A 218 6.15 -2.37 -3.50
C LEU A 218 6.30 -3.84 -3.02
N GLY A 219 7.37 -4.56 -3.38
CA GLY A 219 7.64 -5.96 -2.96
C GLY A 219 8.14 -6.89 -4.07
N GLY A 220 8.18 -6.42 -5.32
CA GLY A 220 8.68 -7.18 -6.47
C GLY A 220 7.80 -8.38 -6.86
N ILE A 221 8.40 -9.27 -7.66
CA ILE A 221 7.76 -10.48 -8.20
C ILE A 221 7.41 -11.48 -7.09
N GLU A 222 8.28 -11.62 -6.10
CA GLU A 222 8.08 -12.58 -5.01
C GLU A 222 6.81 -12.26 -4.20
N ASP A 223 6.59 -10.99 -3.87
CA ASP A 223 5.39 -10.55 -3.13
C ASP A 223 4.11 -10.71 -3.95
N ALA A 224 4.18 -10.49 -5.28
CA ALA A 224 3.07 -10.77 -6.19
C ALA A 224 2.78 -12.27 -6.26
N GLY A 225 3.79 -13.12 -6.45
CA GLY A 225 3.65 -14.58 -6.48
C GLY A 225 3.13 -15.15 -5.16
N ILE A 226 3.62 -14.67 -4.01
CA ILE A 226 3.11 -15.06 -2.69
C ILE A 226 1.63 -14.69 -2.55
N LEU A 227 1.23 -13.48 -2.98
CA LEU A 227 -0.17 -13.06 -2.94
C LEU A 227 -1.03 -13.97 -3.82
N VAL A 228 -0.64 -14.21 -5.08
CA VAL A 228 -1.38 -15.07 -6.01
C VAL A 228 -1.53 -16.48 -5.45
N ARG A 229 -0.46 -17.08 -4.92
CA ARG A 229 -0.53 -18.42 -4.30
C ARG A 229 -1.51 -18.46 -3.13
N LYS A 230 -1.51 -17.43 -2.27
CA LYS A 230 -2.45 -17.34 -1.15
C LYS A 230 -3.90 -17.22 -1.63
N LEU A 231 -4.15 -16.44 -2.68
CA LEU A 231 -5.47 -16.28 -3.29
C LEU A 231 -5.96 -17.58 -3.94
N GLN A 232 -5.07 -18.30 -4.62
CA GLN A 232 -5.40 -19.56 -5.30
C GLN A 232 -5.51 -20.76 -4.35
N ALA A 233 -4.76 -20.78 -3.25
CA ALA A 233 -4.74 -21.90 -2.30
C ALA A 233 -6.05 -22.05 -1.52
N LYS A 234 -6.79 -20.95 -1.34
CA LYS A 234 -8.11 -20.95 -0.71
C LYS A 234 -9.10 -20.26 -1.65
N PRO A 235 -9.70 -20.96 -2.62
CA PRO A 235 -10.69 -20.33 -3.48
C PRO A 235 -11.89 -19.90 -2.63
N CYS A 236 -12.05 -18.59 -2.43
CA CYS A 236 -13.24 -18.02 -1.82
C CYS A 236 -14.26 -17.84 -2.95
N THR A 237 -15.27 -18.70 -3.02
CA THR A 237 -16.28 -18.65 -4.09
C THR A 237 -17.21 -17.44 -3.99
N GLU A 238 -17.19 -16.75 -2.85
CA GLU A 238 -17.98 -15.55 -2.58
C GLU A 238 -17.09 -14.47 -1.97
N GLY A 239 -17.12 -13.24 -2.49
CA GLY A 239 -16.37 -12.12 -1.92
C GLY A 239 -15.01 -11.83 -2.57
N ILE A 240 -14.36 -12.79 -3.23
CA ILE A 240 -13.06 -12.62 -3.89
C ILE A 240 -13.10 -13.25 -5.28
N LEU A 241 -12.64 -12.54 -6.31
CA LEU A 241 -12.61 -13.09 -7.67
C LEU A 241 -11.53 -14.16 -7.81
N PRO A 242 -11.73 -15.17 -8.70
CA PRO A 242 -10.69 -16.12 -9.03
C PRO A 242 -9.44 -15.42 -9.59
N CYS A 243 -8.31 -15.56 -8.90
CA CYS A 243 -7.03 -15.01 -9.34
C CYS A 243 -6.35 -15.99 -10.31
N LEU A 244 -6.20 -15.60 -11.57
CA LEU A 244 -5.59 -16.44 -12.61
C LEU A 244 -4.06 -16.48 -12.49
N GLY A 245 -3.46 -15.38 -12.07
CA GLY A 245 -2.01 -15.19 -12.10
C GLY A 245 -1.65 -13.71 -12.08
N PHE A 246 -0.39 -13.45 -12.41
CA PHE A 246 0.09 -12.09 -12.67
C PHE A 246 0.97 -12.08 -13.91
N ARG A 247 1.14 -10.91 -14.53
CA ARG A 247 2.08 -10.73 -15.66
C ARG A 247 2.88 -9.46 -15.49
N GLN A 248 4.03 -9.37 -16.14
CA GLN A 248 4.72 -8.10 -16.30
C GLN A 248 3.84 -7.15 -17.12
N ASN A 249 3.62 -5.92 -16.63
CA ASN A 249 2.86 -4.94 -17.40
C ASN A 249 3.62 -4.62 -18.71
N PRO A 250 2.97 -4.74 -19.88
CA PRO A 250 3.65 -4.57 -21.16
C PRO A 250 4.07 -3.12 -21.44
N HIS A 251 3.48 -2.14 -20.76
CA HIS A 251 3.75 -0.72 -20.92
C HIS A 251 4.77 -0.18 -19.92
N ASN A 252 4.88 -0.82 -18.74
CA ASN A 252 5.77 -0.39 -17.68
C ASN A 252 6.44 -1.58 -16.98
N GLN A 253 7.74 -1.75 -17.21
CA GLN A 253 8.53 -2.79 -16.55
C GLN A 253 8.63 -2.64 -15.03
N GLN A 254 8.25 -1.48 -14.48
CA GLN A 254 8.16 -1.22 -13.05
C GLN A 254 6.77 -1.54 -12.47
N GLU A 255 5.89 -2.22 -13.21
CA GLU A 255 4.54 -2.63 -12.78
C GLU A 255 4.19 -4.05 -13.22
N PHE A 256 3.37 -4.74 -12.42
CA PHE A 256 2.72 -6.01 -12.75
C PHE A 256 1.22 -5.82 -12.90
N ASP A 257 0.58 -6.62 -13.75
CA ASP A 257 -0.87 -6.76 -13.73
C ASP A 257 -1.23 -8.01 -12.93
N LEU A 258 -2.01 -7.87 -11.86
CA LEU A 258 -2.74 -8.97 -11.25
C LEU A 258 -4.00 -9.24 -12.09
N ILE A 259 -4.29 -10.51 -12.35
CA ILE A 259 -5.34 -10.91 -13.28
C ILE A 259 -6.41 -11.70 -12.53
N PHE A 260 -7.63 -11.18 -12.56
CA PHE A 260 -8.80 -11.79 -11.93
C PHE A 260 -9.86 -12.12 -12.96
N GLU A 261 -10.36 -13.36 -12.98
CA GLU A 261 -11.42 -13.77 -13.89
C GLU A 261 -12.79 -13.28 -13.40
N LEU A 262 -13.57 -12.72 -14.33
CA LEU A 262 -14.97 -12.42 -14.06
C LEU A 262 -15.86 -13.61 -14.43
N PRO A 263 -16.87 -13.93 -13.59
CA PRO A 263 -17.94 -14.84 -13.96
C PRO A 263 -18.66 -14.39 -15.24
N THR A 264 -19.24 -15.35 -15.97
CA THR A 264 -20.03 -15.19 -17.21
C THR A 264 -20.97 -13.98 -17.23
N PRO A 265 -21.31 -13.43 -18.41
CA PRO A 265 -21.79 -12.06 -18.58
C PRO A 265 -22.87 -11.67 -17.58
N SER A 266 -22.49 -10.78 -16.67
CA SER A 266 -23.30 -10.21 -15.61
C SER A 266 -23.33 -8.69 -15.76
N GLU A 267 -24.44 -8.07 -15.37
CA GLU A 267 -24.44 -6.62 -15.15
C GLU A 267 -23.43 -6.33 -14.04
N ARG A 268 -22.57 -5.35 -14.27
CA ARG A 268 -21.43 -5.02 -13.41
C ARG A 268 -21.39 -3.54 -13.11
N GLU A 269 -21.22 -3.22 -11.84
CA GLU A 269 -21.10 -1.85 -11.35
C GLU A 269 -20.22 -1.83 -10.10
N SER A 270 -19.57 -0.71 -9.81
CA SER A 270 -18.94 -0.52 -8.50
C SER A 270 -20.01 -0.28 -7.43
N LEU A 271 -19.69 -0.56 -6.17
CA LEU A 271 -20.59 -0.22 -5.06
C LEU A 271 -20.90 1.28 -5.02
N TRP A 272 -19.93 2.13 -5.41
CA TRP A 272 -20.15 3.56 -5.52
C TRP A 272 -21.28 3.89 -6.52
N GLN A 273 -21.24 3.27 -7.71
CA GLN A 273 -22.29 3.47 -8.71
C GLN A 273 -23.64 2.96 -8.22
N PHE A 274 -23.66 1.79 -7.58
CA PHE A 274 -24.87 1.20 -7.03
C PHE A 274 -25.57 2.10 -6.01
N LEU A 275 -24.81 2.76 -5.13
CA LEU A 275 -25.35 3.69 -4.12
C LEU A 275 -25.91 4.98 -4.76
N ARG A 276 -25.33 5.44 -5.87
CA ARG A 276 -25.75 6.67 -6.56
C ARG A 276 -27.08 6.55 -7.31
N ARG A 277 -27.64 5.34 -7.45
CA ARG A 277 -28.84 5.07 -8.24
C ARG A 277 -30.11 5.60 -7.57
N ALA A 278 -30.51 6.81 -7.92
CA ALA A 278 -31.79 7.37 -7.48
C ALA A 278 -33.02 6.62 -8.05
N ASP A 279 -32.86 5.93 -9.19
CA ASP A 279 -33.92 5.21 -9.89
C ASP A 279 -34.23 3.83 -9.28
N ARG A 280 -33.34 3.29 -8.45
CA ARG A 280 -33.45 1.93 -7.89
C ARG A 280 -33.10 1.90 -6.40
N PRO A 281 -34.01 2.34 -5.52
CA PRO A 281 -33.79 2.24 -4.08
C PRO A 281 -33.67 0.75 -3.68
N THR A 282 -32.64 0.44 -2.90
CA THR A 282 -32.31 -0.94 -2.52
C THR A 282 -32.85 -1.25 -1.14
N SER A 283 -33.42 -2.45 -0.95
CA SER A 283 -34.01 -2.84 0.34
C SER A 283 -32.93 -3.00 1.41
N LEU A 284 -33.31 -2.82 2.67
CA LEU A 284 -32.39 -3.01 3.79
C LEU A 284 -31.80 -4.44 3.80
N SER A 285 -32.58 -5.46 3.45
CA SER A 285 -32.10 -6.84 3.37
C SER A 285 -30.98 -7.01 2.34
N VAL A 286 -31.07 -6.35 1.18
CA VAL A 286 -29.99 -6.36 0.17
C VAL A 286 -28.75 -5.65 0.72
N ARG A 287 -28.92 -4.45 1.29
CA ARG A 287 -27.78 -3.66 1.81
C ARG A 287 -27.08 -4.37 2.98
N LYS A 288 -27.84 -4.99 3.87
CA LYS A 288 -27.32 -5.84 4.96
C LYS A 288 -26.57 -7.06 4.41
N SER A 289 -27.10 -7.71 3.37
CA SER A 289 -26.40 -8.82 2.70
C SER A 289 -25.08 -8.38 2.04
N LEU A 290 -25.01 -7.17 1.50
CA LEU A 290 -23.74 -6.62 0.99
C LEU A 290 -22.74 -6.38 2.13
N CYS A 291 -23.18 -5.91 3.31
CA CYS A 291 -22.31 -5.82 4.49
C CYS A 291 -21.75 -7.18 4.90
N GLU A 292 -22.58 -8.23 4.91
CA GLU A 292 -22.16 -9.61 5.22
C GLU A 292 -21.08 -10.10 4.26
N LYS A 293 -21.31 -9.95 2.95
CA LYS A 293 -20.36 -10.38 1.92
C LYS A 293 -19.05 -9.60 1.98
N LEU A 294 -19.10 -8.30 2.26
CA LEU A 294 -17.89 -7.49 2.43
C LEU A 294 -17.10 -7.92 3.68
N ALA A 295 -17.77 -8.14 4.82
CA ALA A 295 -17.13 -8.65 6.03
C ALA A 295 -16.51 -10.05 5.79
N GLN A 296 -17.15 -10.89 4.98
CA GLN A 296 -16.62 -12.19 4.56
C GLN A 296 -15.37 -12.07 3.69
N ALA A 297 -15.39 -11.20 2.67
CA ALA A 297 -14.23 -10.93 1.84
C ALA A 297 -13.02 -10.44 2.68
N ILE A 298 -13.26 -9.53 3.63
CA ILE A 298 -12.23 -8.99 4.51
C ILE A 298 -11.70 -10.07 5.47
N SER A 299 -12.58 -10.86 6.08
CA SER A 299 -12.17 -11.99 6.92
C SER A 299 -11.31 -12.99 6.15
N PHE A 300 -11.61 -13.22 4.86
CA PHE A 300 -10.78 -14.06 4.01
C PHE A 300 -9.38 -13.48 3.83
N VAL A 301 -9.26 -12.20 3.47
CA VAL A 301 -7.97 -11.49 3.32
C VAL A 301 -7.13 -11.64 4.59
N HIS A 302 -7.73 -11.45 5.75
CA HIS A 302 -7.06 -11.59 7.04
C HIS A 302 -6.71 -13.05 7.35
N GLY A 303 -7.57 -14.00 6.97
CA GLY A 303 -7.37 -15.44 7.15
C GLY A 303 -6.26 -16.05 6.30
N ILE A 304 -5.85 -15.39 5.21
CA ILE A 304 -4.62 -15.72 4.45
C ILE A 304 -3.40 -14.89 4.91
N GLY A 305 -3.58 -14.11 5.98
CA GLY A 305 -2.55 -13.30 6.62
C GLY A 305 -2.09 -12.11 5.79
N MET A 306 -3.05 -11.47 5.11
CA MET A 306 -2.83 -10.23 4.37
C MET A 306 -3.68 -9.10 4.98
N VAL A 307 -3.38 -7.85 4.63
CA VAL A 307 -4.20 -6.66 4.88
C VAL A 307 -4.50 -5.99 3.55
N HIS A 308 -5.73 -5.50 3.35
CA HIS A 308 -6.19 -5.02 2.06
C HIS A 308 -5.69 -3.61 1.74
N LYS A 309 -5.80 -2.70 2.72
CA LYS A 309 -5.32 -1.31 2.69
C LYS A 309 -6.07 -0.32 1.81
N ASN A 310 -6.95 -0.77 0.92
CA ASN A 310 -7.75 0.12 0.06
C ASN A 310 -9.23 -0.29 -0.08
N ILE A 311 -9.89 -0.60 1.04
CA ILE A 311 -11.30 -0.97 1.05
C ILE A 311 -12.15 0.30 0.94
N ARG A 312 -12.89 0.44 -0.17
CA ARG A 312 -13.81 1.56 -0.41
C ARG A 312 -14.83 1.22 -1.51
N PRO A 313 -15.96 1.94 -1.64
CA PRO A 313 -17.00 1.64 -2.62
C PRO A 313 -16.52 1.56 -4.08
N ALA A 314 -15.55 2.38 -4.46
CA ALA A 314 -14.95 2.37 -5.80
C ALA A 314 -14.19 1.06 -6.12
N ASN A 315 -13.74 0.33 -5.11
CA ASN A 315 -12.93 -0.89 -5.21
C ASN A 315 -13.75 -2.16 -4.92
N ILE A 316 -15.07 -2.02 -4.78
CA ILE A 316 -15.97 -3.13 -4.53
C ILE A 316 -16.80 -3.33 -5.78
N LEU A 317 -16.69 -4.50 -6.40
CA LEU A 317 -17.43 -4.89 -7.58
C LEU A 317 -18.74 -5.57 -7.18
N LEU A 318 -19.84 -5.16 -7.81
CA LEU A 318 -21.11 -5.83 -7.73
C LEU A 318 -21.43 -6.51 -9.08
N LEU A 319 -21.76 -7.80 -9.03
CA LEU A 319 -22.21 -8.58 -10.18
C LEU A 319 -23.65 -9.03 -9.98
N LYS A 320 -24.47 -8.84 -11.01
CA LYS A 320 -25.83 -9.40 -11.07
C LYS A 320 -25.92 -10.42 -12.20
N PRO A 321 -26.40 -11.65 -11.92
CA PRO A 321 -26.57 -12.69 -12.94
C PRO A 321 -27.49 -12.26 -14.10
N SER A 322 -28.43 -11.36 -13.85
CA SER A 322 -29.35 -10.80 -14.83
C SER A 322 -29.97 -9.51 -14.29
N ALA A 323 -30.41 -8.61 -15.17
CA ALA A 323 -31.09 -7.36 -14.82
C ALA A 323 -32.39 -7.58 -14.00
N VAL A 324 -32.98 -8.78 -14.08
CA VAL A 324 -34.22 -9.16 -13.36
C VAL A 324 -33.90 -9.82 -12.00
N SER A 325 -32.64 -10.23 -11.77
CA SER A 325 -32.25 -10.91 -10.54
C SER A 325 -32.07 -9.91 -9.38
N THR A 326 -32.64 -10.24 -8.23
CA THR A 326 -32.36 -9.52 -6.97
C THR A 326 -31.07 -9.99 -6.30
N ALA A 327 -30.49 -11.10 -6.76
CA ALA A 327 -29.24 -11.63 -6.24
C ALA A 327 -28.06 -10.81 -6.76
N THR A 328 -27.49 -9.99 -5.89
CA THR A 328 -26.25 -9.24 -6.15
C THR A 328 -25.10 -9.93 -5.43
N THR A 329 -24.06 -10.30 -6.16
CA THR A 329 -22.80 -10.81 -5.59
C THR A 329 -21.81 -9.67 -5.46
N LEU A 330 -21.08 -9.65 -4.35
CA LEU A 330 -20.06 -8.64 -4.05
C LEU A 330 -18.69 -9.29 -4.14
N PHE A 331 -17.75 -8.58 -4.77
CA PHE A 331 -16.34 -8.96 -4.80
C PHE A 331 -15.47 -7.77 -4.39
N LEU A 332 -14.53 -8.01 -3.48
CA LEU A 332 -13.50 -7.04 -3.12
C LEU A 332 -12.38 -7.07 -4.17
N GLY A 333 -12.12 -5.91 -4.77
CA GLY A 333 -11.06 -5.69 -5.75
C GLY A 333 -10.05 -4.65 -5.27
N ASP A 334 -9.15 -4.28 -6.18
CA ASP A 334 -7.97 -3.43 -5.96
C ASP A 334 -6.93 -4.01 -4.98
N TRP A 335 -6.32 -5.10 -5.44
CA TRP A 335 -5.27 -5.86 -4.77
C TRP A 335 -3.89 -5.21 -4.86
N THR A 336 -3.80 -3.97 -5.35
CA THR A 336 -2.55 -3.29 -5.67
C THR A 336 -1.73 -2.95 -4.41
N LEU A 337 -2.42 -2.56 -3.32
CA LEU A 337 -1.79 -2.19 -2.05
C LEU A 337 -1.69 -3.33 -1.03
N VAL A 338 -2.24 -4.51 -1.34
CA VAL A 338 -2.38 -5.66 -0.42
C VAL A 338 -1.04 -6.23 -0.02
N ARG A 339 -0.79 -6.41 1.28
CA ARG A 339 0.49 -6.89 1.80
C ARG A 339 0.32 -7.85 2.97
N SER A 340 1.37 -8.61 3.25
CA SER A 340 1.49 -9.35 4.51
C SER A 340 1.47 -8.37 5.69
N PHE A 341 0.66 -8.66 6.71
CA PHE A 341 0.63 -7.87 7.95
C PHE A 341 1.95 -7.93 8.75
N ARG A 342 2.88 -8.81 8.34
CA ARG A 342 4.20 -9.00 8.98
C ARG A 342 5.28 -8.08 8.39
N THR A 343 5.02 -7.39 7.28
CA THR A 343 6.02 -6.56 6.59
C THR A 343 5.86 -5.09 6.98
N LEU A 344 6.98 -4.38 7.19
CA LEU A 344 6.98 -2.92 7.32
C LEU A 344 6.39 -2.31 6.04
N THR A 345 5.45 -1.38 6.21
CA THR A 345 4.63 -0.92 5.09
C THR A 345 5.08 0.46 4.67
N ALA A 346 5.73 0.58 3.50
CA ALA A 346 5.88 1.87 2.84
C ALA A 346 4.49 2.52 2.63
N HIS A 347 4.29 3.78 3.03
CA HIS A 347 3.25 4.61 2.39
C HIS A 347 3.59 4.63 0.91
N THR A 348 2.74 4.02 0.11
CA THR A 348 2.60 4.44 -1.28
C THR A 348 1.99 5.82 -1.25
N ALA A 349 2.68 6.78 -1.85
CA ALA A 349 2.08 8.01 -2.35
C ALA A 349 1.05 7.65 -3.44
N GLY A 350 -0.05 6.99 -3.06
CA GLY A 350 -1.28 7.01 -3.84
C GLY A 350 -1.72 8.46 -3.98
N LYS A 351 -2.54 8.75 -4.99
CA LYS A 351 -3.11 10.08 -5.17
C LYS A 351 -3.67 10.52 -3.82
N ASN A 352 -3.08 11.58 -3.25
CA ASN A 352 -3.19 11.92 -1.83
C ASN A 352 -4.53 12.65 -1.54
N GLN A 353 -5.59 12.17 -2.19
CA GLN A 353 -6.89 12.80 -2.30
C GLN A 353 -7.66 12.63 -1.00
N TRP A 354 -8.33 13.70 -0.56
CA TRP A 354 -9.05 13.68 0.71
C TRP A 354 -10.23 12.70 0.68
N ALA A 355 -10.84 12.53 -0.49
CA ALA A 355 -11.94 11.60 -0.74
C ALA A 355 -11.58 10.14 -0.39
N GLU A 356 -10.38 9.71 -0.77
CA GLU A 356 -9.89 8.36 -0.48
C GLU A 356 -9.52 8.20 0.99
N LYS A 357 -8.99 9.26 1.61
CA LYS A 357 -8.61 9.29 3.02
C LYS A 357 -9.79 9.10 3.95
N LEU A 358 -11.02 9.44 3.56
CA LEU A 358 -12.22 9.23 4.38
C LEU A 358 -12.37 7.77 4.84
N TYR A 359 -11.97 6.82 3.98
CA TYR A 359 -12.04 5.37 4.24
C TYR A 359 -10.80 4.83 4.96
N LEU A 360 -9.75 5.64 5.12
CA LEU A 360 -8.51 5.25 5.76
C LEU A 360 -8.55 5.59 7.25
N HIS A 361 -8.13 4.65 8.12
CA HIS A 361 -8.11 4.88 9.57
C HIS A 361 -7.33 6.16 9.94
N PRO A 362 -7.79 6.98 10.91
CA PRO A 362 -7.17 8.28 11.22
C PRO A 362 -5.68 8.26 11.47
N VAL A 363 -5.20 7.27 12.23
CA VAL A 363 -3.77 7.06 12.48
C VAL A 363 -3.00 6.94 11.16
N ARG A 364 -3.54 6.25 10.15
CA ARG A 364 -2.89 6.08 8.84
C ARG A 364 -2.87 7.33 7.97
N GLN A 365 -3.75 8.29 8.23
CA GLN A 365 -3.79 9.57 7.52
C GLN A 365 -2.70 10.54 8.03
N LYS A 366 -2.31 10.44 9.31
CA LYS A 366 -1.27 11.28 9.94
C LYS A 366 0.14 10.68 9.87
N GLN A 367 0.26 9.40 9.51
CA GLN A 367 1.46 8.60 9.69
C GLN A 367 2.46 8.64 8.53
N ASN A 368 3.74 8.43 8.86
CA ASN A 368 4.85 8.39 7.93
C ASN A 368 4.84 7.09 7.11
N VAL A 369 5.69 7.08 6.08
CA VAL A 369 5.95 5.92 5.21
C VAL A 369 6.41 4.68 5.97
N GLU A 370 6.88 4.79 7.21
CA GLU A 370 7.47 3.66 7.94
C GLU A 370 6.48 2.94 8.87
N ASP A 371 5.27 3.48 9.06
CA ASP A 371 4.38 2.99 10.11
C ASP A 371 3.65 1.70 9.72
N ARG A 372 3.49 0.76 10.67
CA ARG A 372 2.86 -0.56 10.46
C ARG A 372 1.37 -0.46 10.16
N TYR A 373 0.91 -1.19 9.13
CA TYR A 373 -0.52 -1.37 8.85
C TYR A 373 -1.04 -2.65 9.53
N THR A 374 -2.19 -2.58 10.20
CA THR A 374 -2.79 -3.72 10.92
C THR A 374 -4.20 -4.02 10.41
N ILE A 375 -4.68 -5.20 10.75
CA ILE A 375 -6.03 -5.69 10.41
C ILE A 375 -7.13 -4.71 10.87
N LEU A 376 -6.90 -3.98 11.96
CA LEU A 376 -7.86 -3.01 12.52
C LEU A 376 -8.11 -1.82 11.58
N HIS A 377 -7.14 -1.46 10.73
CA HIS A 377 -7.34 -0.38 9.77
C HIS A 377 -8.31 -0.79 8.65
N ASP A 378 -8.28 -2.06 8.21
CA ASP A 378 -9.26 -2.58 7.25
C ASP A 378 -10.67 -2.64 7.86
N ILE A 379 -10.76 -2.93 9.18
CA ILE A 379 -12.02 -2.95 9.93
C ILE A 379 -12.65 -1.55 10.01
N TYR A 380 -11.83 -0.51 10.18
CA TYR A 380 -12.34 0.86 10.08
C TYR A 380 -12.94 1.15 8.70
N SER A 381 -12.23 0.79 7.64
CA SER A 381 -12.72 0.94 6.26
C SER A 381 -14.03 0.17 6.04
N LEU A 382 -14.16 -1.03 6.62
CA LEU A 382 -15.43 -1.77 6.66
C LEU A 382 -16.52 -0.96 7.36
N GLY A 383 -16.24 -0.34 8.50
CA GLY A 383 -17.20 0.52 9.21
C GLY A 383 -17.70 1.69 8.36
N VAL A 384 -16.82 2.34 7.61
CA VAL A 384 -17.21 3.41 6.68
C VAL A 384 -18.09 2.87 5.55
N CYS A 385 -17.72 1.76 4.91
CA CYS A 385 -18.54 1.13 3.86
C CYS A 385 -19.91 0.66 4.39
N MET A 386 -19.95 0.10 5.61
CA MET A 386 -21.20 -0.30 6.27
C MET A 386 -22.09 0.91 6.55
N LEU A 387 -21.52 2.03 6.97
CA LEU A 387 -22.27 3.28 7.16
C LEU A 387 -22.95 3.71 5.85
N GLU A 388 -22.23 3.71 4.71
CA GLU A 388 -22.81 4.10 3.42
C GLU A 388 -23.95 3.17 2.99
N LEU A 389 -23.68 1.85 3.05
CA LEU A 389 -24.65 0.81 2.71
C LEU A 389 -25.91 0.92 3.57
N LEU A 390 -25.78 1.17 4.87
CA LEU A 390 -26.93 1.17 5.78
C LEU A 390 -27.73 2.48 5.73
N LEU A 391 -27.08 3.61 5.44
CA LEU A 391 -27.77 4.88 5.15
C LEU A 391 -28.70 4.76 3.93
N GLY A 392 -28.28 3.99 2.92
CA GLY A 392 -29.13 3.60 1.79
C GLY A 392 -29.48 4.74 0.84
N GLY A 393 -28.60 5.72 0.71
CA GLY A 393 -28.73 6.85 -0.21
C GLY A 393 -27.44 7.09 -0.97
N ASP A 394 -27.17 8.35 -1.30
CA ASP A 394 -25.95 8.77 -2.00
C ASP A 394 -24.66 8.27 -1.30
N PRO A 395 -23.62 7.91 -2.09
CA PRO A 395 -22.29 7.63 -1.54
C PRO A 395 -21.81 8.80 -0.68
N LEU A 396 -21.04 8.54 0.39
CA LEU A 396 -20.61 9.64 1.28
C LEU A 396 -19.76 10.68 0.54
N VAL A 397 -19.02 10.24 -0.48
CA VAL A 397 -18.24 11.08 -1.39
C VAL A 397 -18.87 11.08 -2.77
N LEU A 398 -19.15 12.25 -3.31
CA LEU A 398 -19.75 12.50 -4.61
C LEU A 398 -18.73 13.04 -5.63
N GLY A 399 -18.98 12.79 -6.92
CA GLY A 399 -18.18 13.33 -8.02
C GLY A 399 -16.78 12.72 -8.15
N GLY A 400 -15.90 13.47 -8.84
CA GLY A 400 -14.45 13.29 -8.78
C GLY A 400 -13.75 12.51 -9.90
N ASP A 401 -12.80 13.18 -10.57
CA ASP A 401 -11.54 12.60 -11.09
C ASP A 401 -10.31 13.17 -10.31
N ASP A 402 -10.50 14.29 -9.59
CA ASP A 402 -9.51 15.04 -8.82
C ASP A 402 -10.09 15.66 -7.53
N ASP A 403 -9.22 16.18 -6.65
CA ASP A 403 -9.60 16.74 -5.34
C ASP A 403 -10.62 17.89 -5.41
N ALA A 404 -10.63 18.65 -6.51
CA ALA A 404 -11.49 19.82 -6.69
C ALA A 404 -12.91 19.45 -7.15
N SER A 405 -13.07 18.26 -7.75
CA SER A 405 -14.33 17.74 -8.26
C SER A 405 -15.07 16.82 -7.29
N PHE A 406 -14.47 16.47 -6.15
CA PHE A 406 -15.16 15.73 -5.09
C PHE A 406 -16.01 16.65 -4.20
N ASP A 407 -17.13 16.12 -3.72
CA ASP A 407 -17.97 16.72 -2.68
C ASP A 407 -18.45 15.66 -1.69
N LEU A 408 -19.07 16.07 -0.59
CA LEU A 408 -19.74 15.18 0.36
C LEU A 408 -21.23 15.09 0.03
N CYS A 409 -21.85 13.95 0.34
CA CYS A 409 -23.31 13.88 0.27
C CYS A 409 -23.97 14.89 1.23
N PRO A 410 -25.20 15.36 0.95
CA PRO A 410 -25.84 16.42 1.74
C PRO A 410 -25.89 16.12 3.24
N LEU A 411 -26.12 14.86 3.60
CA LEU A 411 -26.18 14.39 4.98
C LEU A 411 -24.84 14.56 5.69
N LEU A 412 -23.76 14.03 5.09
CA LEU A 412 -22.44 14.10 5.69
C LEU A 412 -21.95 15.55 5.71
N ARG A 413 -22.21 16.32 4.65
CA ARG A 413 -21.89 17.75 4.59
C ARG A 413 -22.53 18.52 5.74
N ALA A 414 -23.82 18.32 6.01
CA ALA A 414 -24.51 18.95 7.14
C ALA A 414 -23.89 18.54 8.49
N ALA A 415 -23.51 17.28 8.65
CA ALA A 415 -22.84 16.79 9.86
C ALA A 415 -21.48 17.48 10.08
N PHE A 416 -20.68 17.64 9.02
CA PHE A 416 -19.41 18.37 9.06
C PHE A 416 -19.59 19.84 9.41
N VAL A 417 -20.61 20.51 8.84
CA VAL A 417 -20.94 21.92 9.18
C VAL A 417 -21.35 22.03 10.66
N SER A 418 -22.24 21.15 11.13
CA SER A 418 -22.70 21.16 12.53
C SER A 418 -21.58 20.88 13.54
N SER A 419 -20.51 20.22 13.09
CA SER A 419 -19.34 19.88 13.91
C SER A 419 -18.21 20.90 13.76
N GLY A 420 -18.45 22.01 13.03
CA GLY A 420 -17.48 23.09 12.84
C GLY A 420 -16.31 22.76 11.90
N LEU A 421 -16.35 21.63 11.19
CA LEU A 421 -15.29 21.22 10.25
C LEU A 421 -15.47 21.79 8.85
N LEU A 422 -16.68 22.22 8.49
CA LEU A 422 -16.95 22.95 7.25
C LEU A 422 -17.61 24.29 7.56
N PRO A 423 -17.28 25.36 6.81
CA PRO A 423 -18.00 26.63 6.93
C PRO A 423 -19.47 26.42 6.55
N GLY A 424 -20.38 27.02 7.35
CA GLY A 424 -21.84 26.96 7.10
C GLY A 424 -22.32 27.81 5.93
N VAL A 425 -21.44 28.64 5.36
CA VAL A 425 -21.66 29.29 4.06
C VAL A 425 -21.51 28.23 2.99
N VAL A 426 -22.32 28.26 1.93
CA VAL A 426 -22.22 27.37 0.77
C VAL A 426 -20.85 27.55 0.10
N ALA A 427 -19.81 26.93 0.66
CA ALA A 427 -18.51 26.87 0.05
C ALA A 427 -18.66 25.98 -1.17
N ASN A 428 -18.46 26.54 -2.36
CA ASN A 428 -18.72 25.86 -3.63
C ASN A 428 -17.85 24.62 -3.88
N ALA A 429 -16.84 24.35 -3.04
CA ALA A 429 -16.04 23.13 -3.09
C ALA A 429 -15.58 22.72 -1.68
N VAL A 430 -15.63 21.43 -1.38
CA VAL A 430 -15.01 20.83 -0.19
C VAL A 430 -13.50 20.80 -0.41
N SER A 431 -12.74 21.47 0.47
CA SER A 431 -11.28 21.50 0.39
C SER A 431 -10.67 20.39 1.24
N GLY A 432 -9.60 19.77 0.75
CA GLY A 432 -8.80 18.80 1.52
C GLY A 432 -8.27 19.32 2.85
N LYS A 433 -8.16 20.65 3.03
CA LYS A 433 -7.76 21.28 4.30
C LYS A 433 -8.69 20.95 5.47
N PHE A 434 -9.98 20.70 5.19
CA PHE A 434 -10.95 20.34 6.22
C PHE A 434 -10.77 18.92 6.77
N PHE A 435 -9.89 18.13 6.15
CA PHE A 435 -9.56 16.76 6.52
C PHE A 435 -8.15 16.64 7.10
N GLU A 436 -7.52 17.77 7.48
CA GLU A 436 -6.21 17.79 8.14
C GLU A 436 -6.22 17.18 9.55
N ASP A 437 -7.40 17.13 10.21
CA ASP A 437 -7.57 16.37 11.45
C ASP A 437 -8.44 15.11 11.28
N PRO A 438 -7.81 13.98 10.91
CA PRO A 438 -8.44 12.68 10.76
C PRO A 438 -9.26 12.17 11.95
N GLU A 439 -8.90 12.54 13.20
CA GLU A 439 -9.66 12.09 14.38
C GLU A 439 -11.01 12.78 14.47
N HIS A 440 -11.06 14.07 14.12
CA HIS A 440 -12.32 14.79 14.03
C HIS A 440 -13.20 14.27 12.89
N VAL A 441 -12.61 13.90 11.75
CA VAL A 441 -13.33 13.24 10.64
C VAL A 441 -13.96 11.92 11.11
N LYS A 442 -13.20 11.07 11.79
CA LYS A 442 -13.73 9.84 12.42
C LYS A 442 -14.86 10.14 13.40
N ALA A 443 -14.70 11.14 14.26
CA ALA A 443 -15.73 11.52 15.23
C ALA A 443 -17.04 11.94 14.54
N VAL A 444 -16.98 12.64 13.41
CA VAL A 444 -18.16 12.98 12.61
C VAL A 444 -18.81 11.73 12.01
N LEU A 445 -18.04 10.80 11.45
CA LEU A 445 -18.58 9.54 10.92
C LEU A 445 -19.28 8.71 12.00
N VAL A 446 -18.67 8.62 13.19
CA VAL A 446 -19.26 7.96 14.36
C VAL A 446 -20.55 8.67 14.81
N LYS A 447 -20.56 10.01 14.84
CA LYS A 447 -21.76 10.80 15.16
C LYS A 447 -22.89 10.51 14.18
N VAL A 448 -22.62 10.56 12.88
CA VAL A 448 -23.61 10.23 11.83
C VAL A 448 -24.12 8.81 12.03
N ALA A 449 -23.24 7.83 12.28
CA ALA A 449 -23.65 6.46 12.53
C ALA A 449 -24.59 6.34 13.75
N LYS A 450 -24.29 7.02 14.85
CA LYS A 450 -25.10 7.01 16.09
C LYS A 450 -26.45 7.72 15.93
N GLU A 451 -26.52 8.80 15.14
CA GLU A 451 -27.73 9.63 15.00
C GLU A 451 -28.66 9.16 13.87
N GLU A 452 -28.11 8.58 12.80
CA GLU A 452 -28.86 8.21 11.59
C GLU A 452 -29.24 6.74 11.53
N LEU A 453 -28.34 5.83 11.90
CA LEU A 453 -28.56 4.40 11.68
C LEU A 453 -29.66 3.78 12.57
N PRO A 454 -29.78 4.07 13.87
CA PRO A 454 -30.76 3.40 14.74
C PRO A 454 -32.19 3.49 14.19
N ARG A 455 -32.61 4.67 13.74
CA ARG A 455 -33.94 4.90 13.15
C ARG A 455 -34.12 4.34 11.74
N ARG A 456 -33.02 4.04 11.03
CA ARG A 456 -33.06 3.53 9.64
C ARG A 456 -32.98 2.01 9.58
N VAL A 457 -32.17 1.41 10.46
CA VAL A 457 -31.76 -0.01 10.36
C VAL A 457 -31.80 -0.75 11.70
N GLY A 458 -32.21 -0.08 12.78
CA GLY A 458 -32.27 -0.65 14.13
C GLY A 458 -30.94 -0.60 14.90
N ASP A 459 -31.05 -0.75 16.22
CA ASP A 459 -29.94 -0.53 17.16
C ASP A 459 -28.78 -1.51 16.97
N LYS A 460 -29.06 -2.76 16.60
CA LYS A 460 -28.03 -3.80 16.46
C LYS A 460 -27.07 -3.49 15.32
N LEU A 461 -27.58 -3.17 14.13
CA LEU A 461 -26.76 -2.80 12.98
C LEU A 461 -26.05 -1.47 13.21
N ALA A 462 -26.72 -0.49 13.82
CA ALA A 462 -26.11 0.79 14.18
C ALA A 462 -24.93 0.60 15.14
N THR A 463 -25.13 -0.15 16.21
CA THR A 463 -24.09 -0.45 17.21
C THR A 463 -22.90 -1.17 16.58
N LEU A 464 -23.16 -2.14 15.70
CA LEU A 464 -22.09 -2.89 15.03
C LEU A 464 -21.26 -1.99 14.10
N THR A 465 -21.90 -1.14 13.30
CA THR A 465 -21.21 -0.17 12.45
C THR A 465 -20.35 0.79 13.27
N VAL A 466 -20.89 1.29 14.39
CA VAL A 466 -20.16 2.15 15.32
C VAL A 466 -18.95 1.43 15.90
N LYS A 467 -19.08 0.17 16.34
CA LYS A 467 -17.94 -0.63 16.82
C LYS A 467 -16.83 -0.75 15.76
N CYS A 468 -17.18 -0.94 14.48
CA CYS A 468 -16.19 -0.99 13.40
C CYS A 468 -15.49 0.36 13.18
N LEU A 469 -16.22 1.47 13.26
CA LEU A 469 -15.69 2.83 13.10
C LEU A 469 -14.81 3.28 14.28
N GLU A 470 -15.24 3.01 15.50
CA GLU A 470 -14.48 3.34 16.72
C GLU A 470 -13.25 2.45 16.84
N GLY A 471 -13.34 1.21 16.37
CA GLY A 471 -12.31 0.21 16.54
C GLY A 471 -12.42 -0.43 17.92
N PHE A 472 -11.33 -1.06 18.35
CA PHE A 472 -11.30 -1.95 19.50
C PHE A 472 -11.28 -1.18 20.84
N ASP A 473 -12.29 -0.36 21.11
CA ASP A 473 -12.37 0.43 22.35
C ASP A 473 -13.14 -0.34 23.45
N GLY A 474 -12.37 -1.07 24.27
CA GLY A 474 -12.71 -1.27 25.69
C GLY A 474 -13.32 -2.60 26.14
N ARG A 475 -13.83 -3.49 25.27
CA ARG A 475 -14.41 -4.79 25.73
C ARG A 475 -13.44 -5.98 25.76
N PHE A 476 -12.23 -5.82 25.22
CA PHE A 476 -11.21 -6.88 25.14
C PHE A 476 -9.84 -6.45 25.68
N GLY A 477 -9.85 -5.47 26.59
CA GLY A 477 -8.68 -4.94 27.29
C GLY A 477 -8.13 -3.71 26.62
N GLU A 478 -8.06 -2.61 27.39
CA GLU A 478 -7.17 -1.49 27.09
C GLU A 478 -5.75 -2.04 26.96
N ALA A 479 -5.26 -2.08 25.74
CA ALA A 479 -3.83 -2.03 25.48
C ALA A 479 -3.72 -1.20 24.22
N ASP A 480 -3.42 0.08 24.43
CA ASP A 480 -2.72 0.99 23.54
C ASP A 480 -2.63 0.53 22.09
N ILE A 481 -3.05 1.39 21.16
CA ILE A 481 -2.33 1.46 19.88
C ILE A 481 -0.87 1.69 20.27
N ILE A 482 -0.10 0.61 20.39
CA ILE A 482 1.23 0.64 20.98
C ILE A 482 2.03 1.63 20.15
N ARG A 483 2.54 2.69 20.80
CA ARG A 483 3.44 3.64 20.15
C ARG A 483 4.54 2.82 19.46
N GLN A 484 4.71 3.05 18.16
CA GLN A 484 5.40 2.11 17.26
C GLN A 484 6.90 1.95 17.55
N ASP A 485 7.45 2.81 18.40
CA ASP A 485 8.79 2.69 18.95
C ASP A 485 8.84 1.53 19.96
N ASN A 486 9.33 0.36 19.52
CA ASN A 486 9.58 -0.87 20.31
C ASN A 486 8.42 -1.88 20.48
N VAL A 487 7.63 -2.16 19.44
CA VAL A 487 6.65 -3.27 19.47
C VAL A 487 7.34 -4.63 19.21
N THR A 488 7.11 -5.60 20.10
CA THR A 488 7.65 -6.97 19.96
C THR A 488 6.84 -7.81 18.93
N PRO A 489 7.45 -8.81 18.27
CA PRO A 489 6.74 -9.74 17.38
C PRO A 489 5.53 -10.41 18.04
N GLU A 490 5.59 -10.70 19.34
CA GLU A 490 4.52 -11.31 20.12
C GLU A 490 3.32 -10.36 20.28
N GLN A 491 3.58 -9.07 20.55
CA GLN A 491 2.53 -8.05 20.61
C GLN A 491 1.85 -7.86 19.25
N ILE A 492 2.63 -7.87 18.16
CA ILE A 492 2.11 -7.81 16.78
C ILE A 492 1.21 -9.02 16.50
N ALA A 493 1.63 -10.23 16.90
CA ALA A 493 0.84 -11.44 16.71
C ALA A 493 -0.47 -11.39 17.51
N LYS A 494 -0.43 -10.88 18.75
CA LYS A 494 -1.61 -10.72 19.61
C LYS A 494 -2.61 -9.72 19.05
N GLU A 495 -2.14 -8.56 18.59
CA GLU A 495 -3.00 -7.54 17.98
C GLU A 495 -3.70 -8.07 16.72
N ASN A 496 -2.95 -8.73 15.83
CA ASN A 496 -3.52 -9.34 14.63
C ASN A 496 -4.51 -10.47 14.98
N ALA A 497 -4.21 -11.30 15.98
CA ALA A 497 -5.13 -12.33 16.45
C ALA A 497 -6.43 -11.74 17.01
N ASN A 498 -6.36 -10.60 17.71
CA ASN A 498 -7.53 -9.88 18.17
C ASN A 498 -8.33 -9.28 17.00
N GLY A 499 -7.66 -8.72 15.99
CA GLY A 499 -8.30 -8.25 14.77
C GLY A 499 -9.06 -9.36 14.01
N VAL A 500 -8.44 -10.53 13.85
CA VAL A 500 -9.08 -11.71 13.25
C VAL A 500 -10.32 -12.14 14.07
N LYS A 501 -10.21 -12.17 15.40
CA LYS A 501 -11.37 -12.47 16.26
C LYS A 501 -12.48 -11.44 16.10
N PHE A 502 -12.13 -10.15 15.99
CA PHE A 502 -13.10 -9.09 15.83
C PHE A 502 -13.87 -9.21 14.53
N ILE A 503 -13.20 -9.40 13.39
CA ILE A 503 -13.90 -9.55 12.11
C ILE A 503 -14.81 -10.80 12.11
N SER A 504 -14.39 -11.89 12.75
CA SER A 504 -15.27 -13.06 12.96
C SER A 504 -16.48 -12.76 13.84
N LEU A 505 -16.34 -11.93 14.88
CA LEU A 505 -17.48 -11.47 15.68
C LEU A 505 -18.42 -10.58 14.86
N VAL A 506 -17.89 -9.69 14.02
CA VAL A 506 -18.68 -8.84 13.13
C VAL A 506 -19.52 -9.70 12.18
N GLN A 507 -18.93 -10.73 11.57
CA GLN A 507 -19.66 -11.66 10.71
C GLN A 507 -20.77 -12.41 11.47
N LEU A 508 -20.46 -12.89 12.68
CA LEU A 508 -21.44 -13.58 13.53
C LEU A 508 -22.60 -12.66 13.90
N GLU A 509 -22.32 -11.42 14.33
CA GLU A 509 -23.34 -10.43 14.68
C GLU A 509 -24.20 -10.06 13.46
N LEU A 510 -23.60 -9.86 12.27
CA LEU A 510 -24.35 -9.58 11.04
C LEU A 510 -25.30 -10.73 10.69
N ASN A 511 -24.81 -11.98 10.70
CA ASN A 511 -25.62 -13.16 10.37
C ASN A 511 -26.77 -13.35 11.37
N GLY A 512 -26.56 -12.99 12.65
CA GLY A 512 -27.56 -13.10 13.72
C GLY A 512 -28.63 -12.00 13.73
N ILE A 513 -28.49 -10.95 12.91
CA ILE A 513 -29.49 -9.87 12.82
C ILE A 513 -30.53 -10.20 11.75
N SER A 514 -31.77 -10.42 12.17
CA SER A 514 -32.92 -10.47 11.26
C SER A 514 -33.33 -9.06 10.85
N VAL A 515 -33.61 -8.88 9.55
CA VAL A 515 -34.02 -7.61 8.92
C VAL A 515 -35.41 -7.74 8.35
#